data_AF-A0A176Z8H6-F1
#
_entry.id   AF-A0A176Z8H6-F1
#
_cell.length_a   1.000
_cell.length_b   1.000
_cell.length_c   1.000
_cell.angle_alpha   90.00
_cell.angle_beta   90.00
_cell.angle_gamma   90.00
#
_symmetry.space_group_name_H-M   'P 1'
#
loop_
_entity.id
_entity.type
_entity.pdbx_description
1 polymer ?
#
loop_
_entity_poly.entity_id
_entity_poly.type
_entity_poly.pdbx_seq_one_letter_code
_entity_poly.pdbx_strand_id
1 'polypeptide(L)' 'MAEGDPIRIIPHRGVDDDCGSLEVWFADGRKSVRFYWDNLVSRRLSGNTLTREQAIEKATALARAEIDKLDNPE' A
#
# COMPACT_ATOMS: atom_id res chain seq x y z
N MET A 1 25.87 0.25 8.06
CA MET A 1 24.90 -0.84 7.82
C MET A 1 23.87 -0.23 6.91
N ALA A 2 23.79 -0.69 5.66
CA ALA A 2 23.10 0.03 4.60
C ALA A 2 21.67 0.37 5.02
N GLU A 3 21.35 1.66 4.97
CA GLU A 3 20.02 2.25 5.13
C GLU A 3 19.01 1.41 4.33
N GLY A 4 18.25 0.56 5.03
CA GLY A 4 17.07 -0.05 4.42
C GLY A 4 16.04 1.03 4.25
N ASP A 5 15.39 1.10 3.09
CA ASP A 5 14.31 2.06 2.85
C ASP A 5 13.34 2.07 4.05
N PRO A 6 13.09 3.24 4.68
CA PRO A 6 12.28 3.32 5.89
C PRO A 6 10.85 2.79 5.66
N ILE A 7 10.42 2.73 4.40
CA ILE A 7 9.12 2.24 3.98
C ILE A 7 9.27 1.40 2.72
N ARG A 8 8.62 0.24 2.71
CA ARG A 8 8.63 -0.69 1.59
C ARG A 8 7.20 -1.05 1.18
N ILE A 9 6.88 -0.86 -0.09
CA ILE A 9 5.60 -1.28 -0.66
C ILE A 9 5.76 -2.69 -1.24
N ILE A 10 5.07 -3.65 -0.64
CA ILE A 10 5.08 -5.06 -1.00
C ILE A 10 3.79 -5.37 -1.79
N PRO A 11 3.89 -5.64 -3.10
CA PRO A 11 2.73 -6.02 -3.88
C PRO A 11 2.38 -7.51 -3.67
N HIS A 12 1.20 -7.76 -3.14
CA HIS A 12 0.57 -9.08 -3.08
C HIS A 12 -0.41 -9.22 -4.25
N ARG A 13 0.03 -9.80 -5.37
CA ARG A 13 -0.87 -10.13 -6.47
C ARG A 13 -1.66 -11.40 -6.15
N GLY A 14 -2.96 -11.38 -6.45
CA GLY A 14 -3.77 -12.59 -6.48
C GLY A 14 -3.37 -13.51 -7.63
N VAL A 15 -4.00 -14.68 -7.69
CA VAL A 15 -3.84 -15.63 -8.81
C VAL A 15 -4.28 -15.00 -10.14
N ASP A 16 -5.21 -14.05 -10.09
CA ASP A 16 -5.68 -13.26 -11.22
C ASP A 16 -5.12 -11.82 -11.12
N ASP A 17 -4.73 -11.21 -12.25
CA ASP A 17 -4.22 -9.82 -12.31
C ASP A 17 -5.30 -8.75 -12.03
N ASP A 18 -6.51 -9.20 -11.67
CA ASP A 18 -7.69 -8.35 -11.44
C ASP A 18 -8.02 -8.17 -9.95
N CYS A 19 -7.34 -8.92 -9.05
CA CYS A 19 -7.47 -8.76 -7.60
C CYS A 19 -6.11 -8.82 -6.91
N GLY A 20 -5.91 -8.01 -5.88
CA GLY A 20 -4.69 -8.05 -5.11
C GLY A 20 -4.69 -7.14 -3.89
N SER A 21 -3.53 -7.07 -3.26
CA SER A 21 -3.27 -6.17 -2.15
C SER A 21 -1.89 -5.54 -2.27
N LEU A 22 -1.71 -4.34 -1.73
CA LEU A 22 -0.42 -3.71 -1.52
C LEU A 22 -0.23 -3.56 -0.02
N GLU A 23 0.86 -4.08 0.50
CA GLU A 23 1.22 -3.93 1.89
C GLU A 23 2.34 -2.90 2.02
N VAL A 24 2.08 -1.80 2.72
CA VAL A 24 3.09 -0.80 3.06
C VAL A 24 3.70 -1.22 4.39
N TRP A 25 4.93 -1.70 4.33
CA TRP A 25 5.72 -2.11 5.48
C TRP A 25 6.63 -0.97 5.93
N PHE A 26 6.79 -0.81 7.24
CA PHE A 26 7.60 0.24 7.85
C PHE A 26 8.80 -0.39 8.58
N ALA A 27 10.01 0.08 8.28
CA ALA A 27 11.24 -0.39 8.92
C ALA A 27 11.33 -0.02 10.40
N ASP A 28 10.56 0.99 10.82
CA ASP A 28 10.41 1.45 12.21
C ASP A 28 9.70 0.42 13.13
N GLY A 29 9.19 -0.69 12.59
CA GLY A 29 8.45 -1.69 13.35
C GLY A 29 6.97 -1.32 13.59
N ARG A 30 6.49 -0.23 12.97
CA ARG A 30 5.07 0.14 12.95
C ARG A 30 4.24 -0.89 12.20
N LYS A 31 2.95 -0.96 12.53
CA LYS A 31 1.99 -1.86 11.88
C LYS A 31 1.92 -1.56 10.39
N SER A 32 2.12 -2.57 9.55
CA SER A 32 1.99 -2.43 8.10
C SER A 32 0.55 -2.08 7.72
N VAL A 33 0.41 -1.28 6.66
CA VAL A 33 -0.90 -0.87 6.14
C VAL A 33 -1.16 -1.60 4.84
N ARG A 34 -2.27 -2.33 4.78
CA ARG A 34 -2.64 -3.13 3.61
C ARG A 34 -3.80 -2.49 2.85
N PHE A 35 -3.56 -2.20 1.58
CA PHE A 35 -4.55 -1.70 0.64
C PHE A 35 -5.00 -2.83 -0.28
N TYR A 36 -6.28 -3.18 -0.22
CA TYR A 36 -6.86 -4.16 -1.13
C TYR A 36 -7.44 -3.46 -2.35
N TRP A 37 -7.30 -4.11 -3.51
CA TRP A 37 -7.92 -3.69 -4.75
C TRP A 37 -8.55 -4.87 -5.46
N ASP A 38 -9.66 -4.58 -6.13
CA ASP A 38 -10.39 -5.50 -6.98
C ASP A 38 -10.94 -4.69 -8.14
N ASN A 39 -10.50 -5.05 -9.34
CA ASN A 39 -10.88 -4.39 -10.58
C ASN A 39 -12.17 -5.00 -11.17
N LEU A 40 -12.63 -6.14 -10.64
CA LEU A 40 -13.87 -6.79 -11.04
C LEU A 40 -15.04 -6.05 -10.41
N VAL A 41 -15.60 -5.09 -11.17
CA VAL A 41 -16.84 -4.39 -10.80
C VAL A 41 -17.96 -5.36 -10.42
N SER A 42 -18.00 -6.55 -11.05
CA SER A 42 -18.99 -7.60 -10.76
C SER A 42 -18.83 -8.27 -9.38
N ARG A 43 -17.64 -8.20 -8.77
CA ARG A 43 -17.36 -8.70 -7.40
C ARG A 43 -17.37 -7.60 -6.35
N ARG A 44 -17.54 -6.33 -6.74
CA ARG A 44 -17.79 -5.20 -5.84
C ARG A 44 -19.17 -5.27 -5.20
N LEU A 45 -19.44 -6.34 -4.46
CA LEU A 45 -20.55 -6.40 -3.50
C LEU A 45 -20.30 -5.49 -2.29
N SER A 46 -19.07 -4.99 -2.13
CA SER A 46 -18.71 -4.03 -1.09
C SER A 46 -18.16 -2.75 -1.74
N GLY A 47 -18.87 -1.64 -1.57
CA GLY A 47 -18.55 -0.33 -2.16
C GLY A 47 -17.21 0.29 -1.70
N ASN A 48 -16.46 -0.40 -0.85
CA ASN A 48 -15.18 0.06 -0.31
C ASN A 48 -13.95 -0.52 -1.06
N THR A 49 -14.16 -1.16 -2.22
CA THR A 49 -13.07 -1.86 -2.92
C THR A 49 -12.43 -0.96 -3.97
N LEU A 50 -11.15 -0.62 -3.77
CA LEU A 50 -10.39 0.30 -4.63
C LEU A 50 -10.05 -0.36 -5.98
N THR A 51 -9.83 0.46 -7.01
CA THR A 51 -9.15 -0.04 -8.22
C THR A 51 -7.66 -0.22 -7.95
N ARG A 52 -6.98 -1.00 -8.81
CA ARG A 52 -5.53 -1.21 -8.74
C ARG A 52 -4.77 0.11 -8.68
N GLU A 53 -5.12 1.05 -9.56
CA GLU A 53 -4.50 2.38 -9.64
C GLU A 53 -4.68 3.17 -8.35
N GLN A 54 -5.89 3.17 -7.79
CA GLN A 54 -6.17 3.86 -6.52
C GLN A 54 -5.41 3.25 -5.34
N ALA A 55 -5.24 1.93 -5.31
CA ALA A 55 -4.44 1.28 -4.27
C ALA A 55 -2.96 1.65 -4.39
N ILE A 56 -2.41 1.69 -5.60
CA ILE A 56 -1.02 2.12 -5.84
C ILE A 56 -0.82 3.57 -5.43
N GLU A 57 -1.74 4.45 -5.83
CA GLU A 57 -1.69 5.87 -5.48
C GLU A 57 -1.74 6.06 -3.96
N LYS A 58 -2.69 5.41 -3.27
CA LYS A 58 -2.80 5.50 -1.81
C LYS A 58 -1.59 4.91 -1.09
N ALA A 59 -1.06 3.78 -1.54
CA ALA A 59 0.13 3.18 -0.95
C ALA A 59 1.36 4.08 -1.14
N THR A 60 1.51 4.69 -2.31
CA THR A 60 2.62 5.62 -2.62
C THR A 60 2.48 6.93 -1.86
N ALA A 61 1.28 7.49 -1.79
CA ALA A 61 1.00 8.70 -1.03
C ALA A 61 1.26 8.50 0.47
N LEU A 62 0.85 7.34 1.01
CA LEU A 62 1.13 6.97 2.41
C LEU A 62 2.64 6.85 2.64
N ALA A 63 3.35 6.11 1.78
CA ALA A 63 4.79 5.97 1.90
C ALA A 63 5.51 7.33 1.84
N ARG A 64 5.12 8.20 0.91
CA ARG A 64 5.72 9.53 0.80
C ARG A 64 5.43 10.40 2.03
N ALA A 65 4.19 10.40 2.52
CA ALA A 65 3.80 11.17 3.71
C ALA A 65 4.52 10.68 4.99
N GLU A 66 4.75 9.37 5.10
CA GLU A 66 5.46 8.81 6.26
C GLU A 66 6.98 9.03 6.15
N ILE A 67 7.57 9.03 4.94
CA ILE A 67 8.97 9.45 4.72
C ILE A 67 9.15 10.92 5.11
N ASP A 68 8.23 11.80 4.68
CA ASP A 68 8.26 13.24 4.99
C ASP A 68 8.22 13.50 6.51
N LYS A 69 7.36 12.78 7.24
CA LYS A 69 7.33 12.82 8.72
C LYS A 69 8.60 12.31 9.38
N LEU A 70 9.31 11.37 8.76
CA LEU A 70 10.57 10.84 9.30
C LEU A 70 11.74 11.80 9.06
N ASP A 71 11.71 12.55 7.96
CA ASP A 71 12.74 13.55 7.62
C ASP A 71 12.61 14.81 8.48
N ASN A 72 11.39 15.22 8.83
CA ASN A 72 11.13 16.38 9.68
C ASN A 72 10.36 15.99 10.97
N PRO A 73 11.06 15.50 12.01
CA PRO A 73 10.44 15.27 13.31
C PRO A 73 10.11 16.63 13.95
N GLU A 74 8.82 16.95 14.11
CA GLU A 74 8.36 18.08 14.95
C GLU A 74 8.84 17.96 16.40
#